data_AF-A0A962BYM2-F1
#
_entry.id   AF-A0A962BYM2-F1
#
_cell.length_a   1.000
_cell.length_b   1.000
_cell.length_c   1.000
_cell.angle_alpha   90.00
_cell.angle_beta   90.00
_cell.angle_gamma   90.00
#
_symmetry.space_group_name_H-M   'P 1'
#
loop_
_entity.id
_entity.type
_entity.pdbx_description
1 polymer ?
#
loop_
_entity_poly.entity_id
_entity_poly.type
_entity_poly.pdbx_seq_one_letter_code
_entity_poly.pdbx_strand_id
1 'polypeptide(L)'
;MSDASVRIVEVGPRDGLQNEKTIVAAADKIALIDRLSGCGLKSIEATSFVSPKWVPQLADAAEVYAGIHKRDGVSYPVLVP
;
A
#
# COMPACT_ATOMS: atom_id res chain seq x y z
N MET A 1 25.38 -12.88 -20.72
CA MET A 1 24.62 -11.61 -20.67
C MET A 1 24.08 -11.52 -19.27
N SER A 2 24.39 -10.47 -18.50
CA SER A 2 23.74 -10.27 -17.21
C SER A 2 22.28 -9.95 -17.48
N ASP A 3 21.37 -10.77 -16.97
CA ASP A 3 19.93 -10.55 -17.09
C ASP A 3 19.57 -9.31 -16.26
N ALA A 4 19.46 -8.16 -16.92
CA ALA A 4 19.23 -6.89 -16.25
C ALA A 4 17.79 -6.83 -15.74
N SER A 5 17.59 -7.02 -14.44
CA SER A 5 16.26 -6.97 -13.83
C SER A 5 15.95 -5.58 -13.25
N VAL A 6 14.71 -5.13 -13.40
CA VAL A 6 14.18 -3.92 -12.75
C VAL A 6 13.20 -4.33 -11.64
N ARG A 7 13.25 -3.63 -10.51
CA ARG A 7 12.26 -3.77 -9.43
C ARG A 7 11.30 -2.58 -9.44
N ILE A 8 10.01 -2.88 -9.56
CA ILE A 8 8.95 -1.90 -9.35
C ILE A 8 8.52 -1.95 -7.88
N VAL A 9 8.40 -0.78 -7.26
CA VAL A 9 7.79 -0.60 -5.94
C VAL A 9 6.53 0.21 -6.14
N GLU A 10 5.38 -0.43 -5.92
CA GLU A 10 4.08 0.22 -6.04
C GLU A 10 3.78 0.99 -4.76
N VAL A 11 3.58 2.30 -4.88
CA VAL A 11 3.38 3.22 -3.75
C VAL A 11 2.02 3.91 -3.77
N GLY A 12 1.16 3.59 -4.74
CA GLY A 12 -0.18 4.13 -4.89
C GLY A 12 -1.04 4.01 -3.64
N PRO A 13 -1.09 2.86 -2.94
CA PRO A 13 -1.89 2.73 -1.72
C PRO A 13 -1.42 3.60 -0.55
N ARG A 14 -0.14 3.98 -0.50
CA ARG A 14 0.43 4.86 0.54
C ARG A 14 0.62 6.28 0.03
N ASP A 15 1.62 6.52 -0.80
CA ASP A 15 2.00 7.84 -1.31
C ASP A 15 0.94 8.44 -2.21
N GLY A 16 0.35 7.63 -3.09
CA GLY A 16 -0.73 8.06 -3.96
C GLY A 16 -1.91 8.58 -3.16
N LEU A 17 -2.53 7.70 -2.34
CA LEU A 17 -3.71 8.05 -1.54
C LEU A 17 -3.46 9.14 -0.50
N GLN A 18 -2.23 9.26 0.03
CA GLN A 18 -1.87 10.35 0.94
C GLN A 18 -2.05 11.73 0.29
N ASN A 19 -1.79 11.83 -1.02
CA ASN A 19 -1.85 13.09 -1.76
C ASN A 19 -3.22 13.35 -2.43
N GLU A 20 -4.16 12.43 -2.31
CA GLU A 20 -5.51 12.59 -2.84
C GLU A 20 -6.37 13.48 -1.94
N LYS A 21 -7.23 14.29 -2.57
CA LYS A 21 -8.15 15.20 -1.85
C LYS A 21 -9.28 14.44 -1.15
N THR A 22 -9.70 13.33 -1.74
CA THR A 22 -10.80 12.50 -1.23
C THR A 22 -10.24 11.40 -0.35
N ILE A 23 -10.81 11.25 0.85
CA ILE A 23 -10.47 10.12 1.72
C ILE A 23 -11.18 8.87 1.19
N VAL A 24 -10.39 7.88 0.81
CA VAL A 24 -10.86 6.56 0.36
C VAL A 24 -11.13 5.68 1.58
N ALA A 25 -12.25 4.94 1.58
CA ALA A 25 -12.61 4.05 2.67
C ALA A 25 -11.64 2.86 2.78
N ALA A 26 -11.46 2.33 4.00
CA ALA A 26 -10.57 1.21 4.26
C ALA A 26 -10.85 -0.01 3.36
N ALA A 27 -12.13 -0.35 3.17
CA ALA A 27 -12.55 -1.45 2.30
C ALA A 27 -12.07 -1.29 0.85
N ASP A 28 -12.13 -0.08 0.32
CA ASP A 28 -11.68 0.23 -1.05
C ASP A 28 -10.14 0.19 -1.16
N LYS A 29 -9.43 0.63 -0.11
CA LYS A 29 -7.97 0.51 -0.02
C LYS A 29 -7.53 -0.96 0.01
N ILE A 30 -8.20 -1.78 0.81
CA ILE A 30 -7.95 -3.23 0.88
C ILE A 30 -8.17 -3.86 -0.49
N ALA A 31 -9.32 -3.57 -1.13
CA ALA A 31 -9.63 -4.07 -2.46
C ALA A 31 -8.59 -3.65 -3.51
N LEU A 32 -8.08 -2.41 -3.44
CA LEU A 32 -7.00 -1.94 -4.31
C LEU A 32 -5.71 -2.75 -4.11
N ILE A 33 -5.25 -2.90 -2.87
CA ILE A 33 -4.00 -3.62 -2.55
C ILE A 33 -4.10 -5.09 -2.95
N ASP A 34 -5.24 -5.74 -2.71
CA ASP A 34 -5.46 -7.14 -3.08
C ASP A 34 -5.43 -7.34 -4.60
N ARG A 35 -5.97 -6.38 -5.36
CA ARG A 35 -5.91 -6.41 -6.83
C ARG A 35 -4.48 -6.19 -7.34
N LEU A 36 -3.75 -5.22 -6.78
CA LEU A 36 -2.34 -4.97 -7.11
C LEU A 36 -1.46 -6.18 -6.81
N SER A 37 -1.75 -6.89 -5.72
CA SER A 37 -1.08 -8.15 -5.35
C SER A 37 -1.24 -9.24 -6.43
N GLY A 38 -2.29 -9.16 -7.25
CA GLY A 38 -2.51 -10.05 -8.40
C GLY A 38 -1.77 -9.68 -9.67
N CYS A 39 -1.10 -8.53 -9.73
CA CYS A 39 -0.47 -8.03 -10.95
C CYS A 39 0.99 -8.50 -11.16
N GLY A 40 1.51 -9.38 -10.29
CA GLY A 40 2.89 -9.85 -10.37
C GLY A 40 3.93 -8.90 -9.73
N LEU A 41 3.47 -7.82 -9.09
CA LEU A 41 4.31 -6.93 -8.29
C LEU A 41 4.98 -7.69 -7.13
N LYS A 42 6.21 -7.30 -6.79
CA LYS A 42 6.97 -7.88 -5.68
C LYS A 42 6.97 -7.02 -4.43
N SER A 43 6.52 -5.78 -4.53
CA SER A 43 6.59 -4.79 -3.46
C SER A 43 5.44 -3.80 -3.61
N ILE A 44 4.58 -3.72 -2.61
CA ILE A 44 3.44 -2.80 -2.55
C ILE A 44 3.47 -2.09 -1.20
N GLU A 45 3.75 -0.81 -1.18
CA GLU A 45 3.70 -0.01 0.05
C GLU A 45 2.24 0.19 0.46
N ALA A 46 1.83 -0.56 1.48
CA ALA A 46 0.43 -0.79 1.77
C ALA A 46 -0.23 0.41 2.50
N THR A 47 0.48 1.03 3.43
CA THR A 47 -0.03 2.15 4.24
C THR A 47 1.10 2.82 5.05
N SER A 48 0.77 3.76 5.93
CA SER A 48 1.69 4.48 6.81
C SER A 48 1.14 4.57 8.24
N PHE A 49 1.96 4.25 9.24
CA PHE A 49 1.64 4.44 10.65
C PHE A 49 2.10 5.82 11.14
N VAL A 50 1.47 6.85 10.58
CA VAL A 50 1.67 8.27 10.94
C VAL A 50 0.52 8.80 11.78
N SER A 51 0.65 10.01 12.32
CA SER A 51 -0.46 10.62 13.05
C SER A 51 -1.67 10.87 12.13
N PRO A 52 -2.86 10.38 12.48
CA PRO A 52 -4.08 10.62 11.71
C PRO A 52 -4.50 12.10 11.72
N LYS A 53 -3.98 12.89 12.67
CA LYS A 53 -4.19 14.35 12.71
C LYS A 53 -3.47 15.05 11.56
N TRP A 54 -2.27 14.58 11.20
CA TRP A 54 -1.43 15.19 10.16
C TRP A 54 -1.72 14.59 8.78
N VAL A 55 -2.08 13.32 8.73
CA VAL A 55 -2.40 12.59 7.49
C VAL A 55 -3.71 11.81 7.67
N PRO A 56 -4.88 12.48 7.59
CA PRO A 56 -6.18 11.83 7.78
C PRO A 56 -6.48 10.76 6.72
N GLN A 57 -5.87 10.87 5.52
CA GLN A 57 -6.01 9.91 4.43
C GLN A 57 -5.61 8.49 4.82
N LEU A 58 -4.69 8.33 5.78
CA LEU A 58 -4.14 7.04 6.19
C LEU A 58 -4.49 6.68 7.64
N ALA A 59 -5.53 7.31 8.22
CA ALA A 59 -5.94 7.09 9.60
C ALA A 59 -6.40 5.65 9.91
N ASP A 60 -6.77 4.89 8.87
CA ASP A 60 -7.23 3.51 8.91
C ASP A 60 -6.09 2.48 8.67
N ALA A 61 -4.83 2.88 8.82
CA ALA A 61 -3.66 2.04 8.52
C ALA A 61 -3.70 0.64 9.16
N ALA A 62 -4.08 0.54 10.43
CA ALA A 62 -4.16 -0.74 11.14
C ALA A 62 -5.25 -1.66 10.54
N GLU A 63 -6.41 -1.10 10.21
CA GLU A 63 -7.52 -1.81 9.58
C GLU A 63 -7.14 -2.32 8.19
N VAL A 64 -6.56 -1.44 7.37
CA VAL A 64 -6.10 -1.78 6.02
C VAL A 64 -5.04 -2.89 6.08
N TYR A 65 -4.03 -2.75 6.93
CA TYR A 65 -2.94 -3.73 6.99
C TYR A 65 -3.40 -5.10 7.53
N ALA A 66 -4.38 -5.11 8.43
CA ALA A 66 -4.99 -6.33 8.92
C ALA A 66 -5.90 -6.99 7.86
N GLY A 67 -6.60 -6.18 7.06
CA GLY A 67 -7.61 -6.64 6.10
C GLY A 67 -7.07 -7.18 4.77
N ILE A 68 -5.85 -6.79 4.35
CA ILE A 68 -5.28 -7.24 3.07
C ILE A 68 -4.91 -8.73 3.08
N HIS A 69 -5.13 -9.38 1.93
CA HIS A 69 -4.67 -10.75 1.69
C HIS A 69 -3.20 -10.75 1.25
N LYS A 70 -2.31 -11.04 2.20
CA LYS A 70 -0.87 -11.08 1.98
C LYS A 70 -0.50 -12.29 1.12
N ARG A 71 -0.12 -12.06 -0.14
CA ARG A 71 0.28 -13.11 -1.07
C ARG A 71 1.75 -13.50 -0.90
N ASP A 72 2.04 -14.79 -0.99
CA ASP A 72 3.40 -15.31 -0.95
C ASP A 72 4.27 -14.69 -2.05
N GLY A 73 5.49 -14.27 -1.68
CA GLY A 73 6.43 -13.64 -2.60
C GLY A 73 6.14 -12.17 -2.93
N VAL A 74 5.18 -11.53 -2.24
CA VAL A 74 4.93 -10.08 -2.29
C VAL A 74 5.26 -9.46 -0.94
N SER A 75 6.06 -8.40 -0.95
CA SER A 75 6.34 -7.59 0.23
C SER A 75 5.31 -6.47 0.38
N TYR A 76 4.84 -6.27 1.61
CA TYR A 76 3.91 -5.19 1.98
C TYR A 76 4.57 -4.25 3.00
N PRO A 77 5.56 -3.44 2.61
CA PRO A 77 6.16 -2.46 3.50
C PRO A 77 5.13 -1.40 3.90
N VAL A 78 5.38 -0.80 5.07
CA VAL A 78 4.63 0.34 5.59
C VAL A 78 5.61 1.42 6.00
N LEU A 79 5.22 2.67 5.84
CA LEU A 79 6.01 3.80 6.33
C LEU A 79 5.82 3.95 7.85
N VAL A 80 6.92 4.09 8.57
CA VAL A 80 6.96 4.40 10.01
C VAL A 80 7.95 5.57 10.18
N PRO A 81 7.52 6.72 10.71
CA PRO A 81 8.39 7.88 10.95
C PRO A 81 9.33 7.69 12.15
#